data_AF-A0A5C7LHE9-F1
#
_entry.id   AF-A0A5C7LHE9-F1
#
_cell.length_a   1.000
_cell.length_b   1.000
_cell.length_c   1.000
_cell.angle_alpha   90.00
_cell.angle_beta   90.00
_cell.angle_gamma   90.00
#
_symmetry.space_group_name_H-M   'P 1'
#
loop_
_entity.id
_entity.type
_entity.pdbx_description
1 polymer ?
#
loop_
_entity_poly.entity_id
_entity_poly.type
_entity_poly.pdbx_seq_one_letter_code
_entity_poly.pdbx_strand_id
1 'polypeptide(L)'
;MSNLCNEAKIVDLLGRSNLAVERAIVAIYNRQTADEQSYQITKHLNNIGFSAADASSGAYMAKWILSGKHLNGKFLEKGRKIAMKYRRQLVEIANTPSSN
;
A
#
# COMPACT_ATOMS: atom_id res chain seq x y z
N MET A 1 -14.83 -15.24 11.90
CA MET A 1 -15.03 -14.07 12.79
C MET A 1 -14.03 -12.93 12.50
N SER A 2 -13.52 -12.75 11.27
CA SER A 2 -12.08 -12.39 11.19
C SER A 2 -11.69 -11.13 10.40
N ASN A 3 -12.56 -10.55 9.55
CA ASN A 3 -12.15 -9.41 8.72
C ASN A 3 -12.25 -8.04 9.43
N LEU A 4 -13.26 -7.84 10.28
CA LEU A 4 -13.48 -6.56 10.96
C LEU A 4 -12.36 -6.23 11.96
N CYS A 5 -11.88 -7.23 12.71
CA CYS A 5 -10.78 -7.05 13.66
C CYS A 5 -9.44 -6.81 12.96
N ASN A 6 -9.21 -7.41 11.79
CA ASN A 6 -7.98 -7.19 11.03
C ASN A 6 -7.95 -5.79 10.41
N GLU A 7 -9.08 -5.27 9.92
CA GLU A 7 -9.13 -3.89 9.42
C GLU A 7 -8.81 -2.89 10.54
N ALA A 8 -9.43 -3.03 11.72
CA ALA A 8 -9.16 -2.16 12.86
C ALA A 8 -7.70 -2.21 13.31
N LYS A 9 -7.09 -3.41 13.37
CA LYS A 9 -5.66 -3.58 13.70
C LYS A 9 -4.74 -2.91 12.69
N ILE A 10 -5.03 -3.02 11.39
CA ILE A 10 -4.22 -2.38 10.35
C ILE A 10 -4.34 -0.85 10.45
N VAL A 11 -5.55 -0.32 10.65
CA VAL A 11 -5.77 1.12 10.81
C VAL A 11 -5.06 1.66 12.06
N ASP A 12 -5.15 0.97 13.20
CA ASP A 12 -4.40 1.30 14.42
C ASP A 12 -2.89 1.32 14.16
N LEU A 13 -2.38 0.26 13.50
CA LEU A 13 -0.96 0.11 13.20
C LEU A 13 -0.45 1.24 12.28
N LEU A 14 -1.23 1.64 11.27
CA LEU A 14 -0.91 2.74 10.38
C LEU A 14 -0.94 4.12 11.07
N GLY A 15 -1.79 4.27 12.10
CA GLY A 15 -1.87 5.49 12.90
C GLY A 15 -0.68 5.66 13.83
N ARG A 16 -0.20 4.57 14.42
CA ARG A 16 0.86 4.59 15.44
C ARG A 16 2.28 4.43 14.89
N SER A 17 2.45 3.82 13.71
CA SER A 17 3.76 3.46 13.17
C SER A 17 3.98 3.98 11.75
N ASN A 18 4.97 4.85 11.61
CA ASN A 18 5.39 5.37 10.30
C ASN A 18 5.96 4.25 9.42
N LEU A 19 6.73 3.34 10.02
CA LEU A 19 7.28 2.17 9.33
C LEU A 19 6.16 1.26 8.79
N ALA A 20 5.04 1.13 9.52
CA ALA A 20 3.90 0.37 9.02
C ALA A 20 3.26 1.02 7.80
N VAL A 21 3.21 2.36 7.75
CA VAL A 21 2.75 3.11 6.56
C VAL A 21 3.68 2.84 5.37
N GLU A 22 4.99 2.88 5.58
CA GLU A 22 5.98 2.58 4.52
C GLU A 22 5.82 1.15 3.99
N ARG A 23 5.76 0.16 4.88
CA ARG A 23 5.56 -1.24 4.52
C ARG A 23 4.24 -1.46 3.79
N ALA A 24 3.17 -0.78 4.21
CA ALA A 24 1.88 -0.87 3.55
C ALA A 24 1.93 -0.34 2.11
N ILE A 25 2.58 0.81 1.88
CA ILE A 25 2.74 1.37 0.54
C ILE A 25 3.52 0.41 -0.36
N VAL A 26 4.62 -0.15 0.13
CA VAL A 26 5.42 -1.13 -0.61
C VAL A 26 4.62 -2.41 -0.88
N ALA A 27 3.84 -2.89 0.09
CA ALA A 27 3.01 -4.08 -0.09
C ALA A 27 1.92 -3.89 -1.16
N ILE A 28 1.27 -2.71 -1.19
CA ILE A 28 0.28 -2.37 -2.23
C ILE A 28 0.98 -2.22 -3.59
N TYR A 29 2.17 -1.62 -3.63
CA TYR A 29 2.96 -1.48 -4.85
C TYR A 29 3.36 -2.84 -5.43
N ASN A 30 3.80 -3.78 -4.58
CA ASN A 30 4.14 -5.15 -4.99
C ASN A 30 2.93 -5.94 -5.49
N ARG A 31 1.71 -5.52 -5.14
CA ARG A 31 0.46 -6.09 -5.66
C ARG A 31 0.09 -5.58 -7.07
N GLN A 32 0.65 -4.46 -7.54
CA GLN A 32 0.50 -4.06 -8.94
C GLN A 32 1.25 -5.05 -9.84
N THR A 33 0.64 -5.42 -10.96
CA THR A 33 1.29 -6.28 -11.94
C THR A 33 2.53 -5.60 -12.53
N ALA A 34 3.54 -6.37 -12.94
CA ALA A 34 4.76 -5.82 -13.54
C ALA A 34 4.46 -4.96 -14.79
N ASP A 35 3.39 -5.28 -15.54
CA ASP A 35 2.91 -4.47 -16.68
C ASP A 35 2.38 -3.09 -16.23
N GLU A 36 1.64 -3.03 -15.12
CA GLU A 36 1.13 -1.79 -14.54
C GLU A 36 2.22 -0.95 -13.86
N GLN A 37 3.25 -1.61 -13.29
CA GLN A 37 4.43 -0.94 -12.75
C GLN A 37 5.28 -0.28 -13.85
N SER A 38 5.33 -0.87 -15.05
CA SER A 38 6.09 -0.35 -16.20
C SER A 38 5.40 0.84 -16.88
N TYR A 39 4.07 0.80 -17.02
CA TYR A 39 3.34 1.84 -17.75
C TYR A 39 2.71 2.94 -16.88
N GLN A 40 2.81 2.86 -15.55
CA GLN A 40 2.19 3.81 -14.59
C GLN A 40 0.67 4.02 -14.78
N ILE A 41 0.01 3.09 -15.48
CA ILE A 41 -1.43 3.08 -15.74
C ILE A 41 -2.02 1.77 -15.20
N THR A 42 -3.16 1.86 -14.51
CA THR A 42 -3.99 0.68 -14.22
C THR A 42 -4.58 0.18 -15.54
N LYS A 43 -4.05 -0.94 -16.03
CA LYS A 43 -4.45 -1.58 -17.28
C LYS A 43 -5.43 -2.72 -17.02
N HIS A 44 -5.40 -3.29 -15.81
CA HIS A 44 -6.35 -4.31 -15.37
C HIS A 44 -7.37 -3.69 -14.41
N LEU A 45 -8.66 -3.74 -14.79
CA LEU A 45 -9.80 -3.33 -13.95
C LEU A 45 -10.06 -4.28 -12.76
N ASN A 46 -9.04 -4.99 -12.30
CA ASN A 46 -9.13 -5.95 -11.20
C ASN A 46 -9.21 -5.25 -9.83
N ASN A 47 -9.15 -3.91 -9.78
CA ASN A 47 -9.21 -3.09 -8.56
C ASN A 47 -8.10 -3.42 -7.52
N ILE A 48 -6.97 -3.97 -8.00
CA ILE A 48 -5.81 -4.35 -7.19
C ILE A 48 -4.69 -3.32 -7.41
N GLY A 49 -3.99 -2.94 -6.34
CA GLY A 49 -2.94 -1.92 -6.36
C GLY A 49 -3.46 -0.50 -6.18
N PHE A 50 -2.69 0.50 -6.62
CA PHE A 50 -3.10 1.89 -6.62
C PHE A 50 -4.01 2.20 -7.81
N SER A 51 -5.05 3.02 -7.60
CA SER A 51 -5.83 3.63 -8.69
C SER A 51 -4.92 4.51 -9.56
N ALA A 52 -5.27 4.71 -10.84
CA ALA A 52 -4.52 5.57 -11.77
C ALA A 52 -4.10 6.93 -11.17
N ALA A 53 -5.00 7.58 -10.42
CA ALA A 53 -4.73 8.86 -9.78
C ALA A 53 -3.67 8.78 -8.67
N ASP A 54 -3.63 7.67 -7.93
CA ASP A 54 -2.68 7.45 -6.83
C ASP A 54 -1.42 6.70 -7.29
N ALA A 55 -1.44 6.04 -8.46
CA ALA A 55 -0.38 5.13 -8.92
C ALA A 55 0.97 5.82 -9.07
N SER A 56 1.01 7.00 -9.68
CA SER A 56 2.26 7.77 -9.83
C SER A 56 2.86 8.15 -8.47
N SER A 57 2.04 8.69 -7.56
CA SER A 57 2.49 9.07 -6.21
C SER A 57 2.88 7.86 -5.37
N GLY A 58 2.08 6.79 -5.40
CA GLY A 58 2.30 5.55 -4.66
C GLY A 58 3.56 4.83 -5.13
N ALA A 59 3.77 4.72 -6.43
CA ALA A 59 4.99 4.15 -7.02
C ALA A 59 6.24 4.98 -6.67
N TYR A 60 6.15 6.31 -6.72
CA TYR A 60 7.26 7.18 -6.31
C TYR A 60 7.64 6.94 -4.84
N MET A 61 6.66 6.93 -3.94
CA MET A 61 6.90 6.66 -2.51
C MET A 61 7.44 5.25 -2.26
N ALA A 62 6.91 4.24 -2.95
CA ALA A 62 7.38 2.87 -2.84
C ALA A 62 8.84 2.73 -3.30
N LYS A 63 9.19 3.29 -4.46
CA LYS A 63 10.58 3.31 -4.97
C LYS A 63 11.52 4.05 -4.02
N TRP A 64 11.06 5.15 -3.42
CA TRP A 64 11.82 5.89 -2.41
C TRP A 64 12.13 5.04 -1.18
N ILE A 65 11.14 4.31 -0.67
CA ILE A 65 11.29 3.38 0.46
C ILE A 65 12.23 2.23 0.10
N LEU A 66 12.07 1.64 -1.09
CA LEU A 66 12.92 0.55 -1.58
C LEU A 66 14.39 0.98 -1.77
N SER A 67 14.63 2.28 -2.00
CA SER A 67 15.98 2.86 -2.04
C SER A 67 16.61 3.02 -0.64
N GLY A 68 15.92 2.57 0.43
CA GLY A 68 16.40 2.67 1.81
C GLY A 68 16.16 4.04 2.44
N LYS A 69 15.28 4.87 1.87
CA LYS A 69 14.91 6.18 2.42
C LYS A 69 13.55 6.11 3.13
N HIS A 70 13.39 6.88 4.19
CA HIS A 70 12.12 6.96 4.92
C HIS A 70 11.24 8.12 4.43
N LEU A 71 9.92 7.96 4.55
CA LEU A 71 8.95 9.01 4.27
C LEU A 71 8.88 9.98 5.44
N ASN A 72 9.01 11.28 5.15
CA ASN A 72 8.93 12.34 6.15
C ASN A 72 7.92 13.42 5.76
N GLY A 73 7.34 14.08 6.77
CA GLY A 73 6.43 15.22 6.62
C GLY A 73 5.24 14.93 5.71
N LYS A 74 5.07 15.76 4.67
CA LYS A 74 3.91 15.70 3.75
C LYS A 74 3.78 14.35 3.02
N PHE A 75 4.89 13.67 2.72
CA PHE A 75 4.86 12.37 2.06
C PHE A 75 4.37 11.26 2.99
N LEU A 76 4.71 11.32 4.28
CA LEU A 76 4.23 10.38 5.27
C LEU A 76 2.72 10.54 5.49
N GLU A 77 2.23 11.78 5.61
CA GLU A 77 0.79 12.05 5.74
C GLU A 77 0.01 11.59 4.52
N LYS A 78 0.53 11.85 3.31
CA LYS A 78 -0.06 11.36 2.06
C LYS A 78 -0.04 9.84 2.00
N GLY A 79 1.08 9.24 2.36
CA GLY A 79 1.26 7.79 2.46
C GLY A 79 0.26 7.14 3.41
N ARG A 80 0.01 7.76 4.57
CA ARG A 80 -0.99 7.29 5.55
C ARG A 80 -2.40 7.34 4.98
N LYS A 81 -2.79 8.43 4.31
CA LYS A 81 -4.10 8.54 3.64
C LYS A 81 -4.28 7.47 2.57
N ILE A 82 -3.25 7.23 1.77
CA ILE A 82 -3.25 6.17 0.75
C ILE A 82 -3.39 4.81 1.42
N ALA A 83 -2.54 4.47 2.40
CA ALA A 83 -2.61 3.20 3.10
C ALA A 83 -3.99 2.94 3.74
N MET A 84 -4.62 3.97 4.32
CA MET A 84 -5.99 3.88 4.86
C MET A 84 -7.06 3.68 3.77
N LYS A 85 -6.91 4.33 2.60
CA LYS A 85 -7.80 4.14 1.44
C LYS A 85 -7.75 2.70 0.93
N TYR A 86 -6.55 2.11 0.86
CA TYR A 86 -6.32 0.75 0.38
C TYR A 86 -6.26 -0.30 1.51
N ARG A 87 -6.75 0.02 2.72
CA ARG A 87 -6.70 -0.88 3.90
C ARG A 87 -7.29 -2.26 3.65
N ARG A 88 -8.33 -2.37 2.82
CA ARG A 88 -8.94 -3.66 2.46
C ARG A 88 -7.95 -4.58 1.76
N GLN A 89 -7.15 -4.03 0.85
CA GLN A 89 -6.09 -4.80 0.19
C GLN A 89 -5.01 -5.25 1.18
N LEU A 90 -4.67 -4.41 2.17
CA LEU A 90 -3.73 -4.78 3.23
C LEU A 90 -4.27 -5.92 4.11
N VAL A 91 -5.57 -5.90 4.43
CA VAL A 91 -6.24 -6.99 5.16
C VAL A 91 -6.16 -8.29 4.36
N GLU A 92 -6.41 -8.23 3.04
CA GLU A 92 -6.27 -9.41 2.19
C GLU A 92 -4.83 -9.91 2.13
N ILE A 93 -3.82 -9.04 2.01
CA ILE A 93 -2.40 -9.44 2.06
C ILE A 93 -2.07 -10.15 3.39
N ALA A 94 -2.59 -9.63 4.51
CA ALA A 94 -2.37 -10.22 5.82
C ALA A 94 -3.10 -11.56 5.99
N ASN A 95 -4.26 -11.74 5.35
CA ASN A 95 -5.07 -12.96 5.42
C ASN A 95 -4.63 -14.04 4.42
N THR A 96 -3.97 -13.63 3.33
CA THR A 96 -3.41 -14.54 2.33
C THR A 96 -1.89 -14.55 2.52
N PRO A 97 -1.34 -15.28 3.52
CA PRO A 97 0.06 -15.61 3.47
C PRO A 97 0.23 -16.39 2.16
N SER A 98 1.02 -15.86 1.22
CA SER A 98 1.40 -16.64 0.04
C SER A 98 1.89 -17.98 0.55
N SER A 99 1.17 -19.05 0.18
CA SER A 99 1.60 -20.42 0.43
C SER A 99 3.03 -20.53 -0.08
N ASN A 100 3.97 -20.72 0.84
CA ASN A 100 5.26 -21.32 0.54
C ASN A 100 5.04 -22.83 0.36
#